data_AF-A0A074WZ59-F1
#
_entry.id   AF-A0A074WZ59-F1
#
_cell.length_a   1.000
_cell.length_b   1.000
_cell.length_c   1.000
_cell.angle_alpha   90.00
_cell.angle_beta   90.00
_cell.angle_gamma   90.00
#
_symmetry.space_group_name_H-M   'P 1'
#
loop_
_entity.id
_entity.type
_entity.pdbx_description
1 polymer ?
#
loop_
_entity_poly.entity_id
_entity_poly.type
_entity_poly.pdbx_seq_one_letter_code
_entity_poly.pdbx_strand_id
1 'polypeptide(L)'
;MTRSLFKLPREGFYIDFLVLWSRATVLNPYLAALIWASVGFWRFDNREAFSTTVYAWPFDTWYASLISTFTLLGILLKLHDFLNDQILNNWNNADSWDWNQEIVVVTGGCSGIGLSIVEQLLLRNAQTTIVIVDYVKPLFEIAADGPLRFYQCDLSDSTAIQQICKAIKADVGDPTVLVNNAGLTRGQTVMEGEYGDVEMTFRTNIIAPFLLTKEFLPAMVARNHGHIVGISSMSAMITPAGLADYGATKAGMIILQETLRAELKFRHNAPKVRVSTAVLGFIKTPMFKGKTNQSNFLSPLIHVDTVGEDVVDVLYSRRSRTTFWPGISRYLASLRGGPEWLLALATRSTENLRVDYKGRQKLDRATGRLID
;
A
#
# COMPACT_ATOMS: atom_id res chain seq x y z
N MET A 1 -13.39 5.94 -0.41
CA MET A 1 -14.52 6.09 0.53
C MET A 1 -14.06 5.68 1.92
N THR A 2 -14.50 6.33 3.00
CA THR A 2 -14.22 5.83 4.35
C THR A 2 -14.94 4.51 4.56
N ARG A 3 -14.18 3.42 4.78
CA ARG A 3 -14.73 2.16 5.31
C ARG A 3 -15.71 2.49 6.43
N SER A 4 -16.90 1.87 6.42
CA SER A 4 -17.88 2.05 7.49
C SER A 4 -17.20 1.76 8.83
N LEU A 5 -17.00 2.81 9.63
CA LEU A 5 -16.27 2.77 10.90
C LEU A 5 -16.87 1.78 11.92
N PHE A 6 -18.11 1.35 11.68
CA PHE A 6 -18.88 0.47 12.55
C PHE A 6 -19.15 -0.92 11.94
N LYS A 7 -18.67 -1.19 10.72
CA LYS A 7 -18.73 -2.55 10.14
C LYS A 7 -17.43 -3.27 10.46
N LEU A 8 -17.55 -4.49 10.99
CA LEU A 8 -16.39 -5.35 11.17
C LEU A 8 -15.70 -5.59 9.82
N PRO A 9 -14.36 -5.47 9.74
CA PRO A 9 -13.61 -5.74 8.53
C PRO A 9 -13.61 -7.25 8.20
N ARG A 10 -13.21 -7.61 6.98
CA ARG A 10 -13.20 -9.00 6.50
C ARG A 10 -12.32 -9.91 7.35
N GLU A 11 -11.32 -9.31 7.99
CA GLU A 11 -10.34 -9.94 8.87
C GLU A 11 -10.88 -10.17 10.30
N GLY A 12 -12.10 -9.70 10.60
CA GLY A 12 -12.71 -9.80 11.92
C GLY A 12 -12.28 -8.69 12.87
N PHE A 13 -12.28 -8.96 14.18
CA PHE A 13 -11.87 -7.97 15.18
C PHE A 13 -10.35 -8.03 15.43
N TYR A 14 -9.63 -6.99 15.01
CA TYR A 14 -8.18 -6.91 15.13
C TYR A 14 -7.71 -5.45 15.40
N ILE A 15 -6.41 -5.26 15.64
CA ILE A 15 -5.87 -4.00 16.15
C ILE A 15 -6.22 -2.76 15.31
N ASP A 16 -6.23 -2.85 13.97
CA ASP A 16 -6.55 -1.68 13.15
C ASP A 16 -8.00 -1.25 13.34
N PHE A 17 -8.93 -2.18 13.60
CA PHE A 17 -10.32 -1.82 13.90
C PHE A 17 -10.40 -0.96 15.16
N LEU A 18 -9.67 -1.33 16.22
CA LEU A 18 -9.59 -0.53 17.44
C LEU A 18 -8.91 0.82 17.22
N VAL A 19 -7.85 0.85 16.42
CA VAL A 19 -7.17 2.10 16.08
C VAL A 19 -8.12 3.02 15.31
N LEU A 20 -8.77 2.52 14.26
CA LEU A 20 -9.73 3.32 13.47
C LEU A 20 -10.92 3.79 14.32
N TRP A 21 -11.46 2.91 15.16
CA TRP A 21 -12.54 3.25 16.10
C TRP A 21 -12.11 4.32 17.10
N SER A 22 -10.93 4.19 17.71
CA SER A 22 -10.41 5.18 18.66
C SER A 22 -10.17 6.54 17.99
N ARG A 23 -9.67 6.55 16.74
CA ARG A 23 -9.48 7.76 15.92
C ARG A 23 -10.80 8.43 15.55
N ALA A 24 -11.87 7.67 15.37
CA ALA A 24 -13.20 8.22 15.06
C ALA A 24 -13.97 8.70 16.29
N THR A 25 -13.64 8.18 17.48
CA THR A 25 -14.35 8.44 18.75
C THR A 25 -13.51 9.31 19.70
N VAL A 26 -12.78 8.70 20.64
CA VAL A 26 -12.09 9.37 21.75
C VAL A 26 -10.98 10.31 21.27
N LEU A 27 -10.28 9.96 20.19
CA LEU A 27 -9.21 10.76 19.60
C LEU A 27 -9.71 11.68 18.47
N ASN A 28 -11.03 11.81 18.28
CA ASN A 28 -11.58 12.75 17.32
C ASN A 28 -11.66 14.15 17.94
N PRO A 29 -10.86 15.12 17.49
CA PRO A 29 -10.79 16.43 18.13
C PRO A 29 -12.10 17.21 18.02
N TYR A 30 -12.97 16.92 17.04
CA TYR A 30 -14.29 17.56 16.96
C TYR A 30 -15.24 17.05 18.05
N LEU A 31 -15.28 15.72 18.25
CA LEU A 31 -16.10 15.14 19.32
C LEU A 31 -15.56 15.54 20.69
N ALA A 32 -14.23 15.51 20.86
CA ALA A 32 -13.60 15.91 22.11
C ALA A 32 -13.84 17.39 22.42
N ALA A 33 -13.78 18.28 21.40
CA ALA A 33 -14.14 19.69 21.55
C ALA A 33 -15.63 19.92 21.89
N LEU A 34 -16.55 19.14 21.30
CA LEU A 34 -17.97 19.20 21.63
C LEU A 34 -18.24 18.76 23.07
N ILE A 35 -17.61 17.67 23.52
CA ILE A 35 -17.69 17.20 24.91
C ILE A 35 -17.13 18.28 25.84
N TRP A 36 -15.98 18.87 25.48
CA TRP A 36 -15.35 19.94 26.25
C TRP A 36 -16.25 21.18 26.38
N ALA A 37 -16.86 21.63 25.28
CA ALA A 37 -17.81 22.73 25.27
C ALA A 37 -19.05 22.44 26.13
N SER A 38 -19.56 21.20 26.08
CA SER A 38 -20.74 20.77 26.86
C SER A 38 -20.45 20.75 28.36
N VAL A 39 -19.27 20.27 28.77
CA VAL A 39 -18.83 20.31 30.18
C VAL A 39 -18.63 21.75 30.66
N GLY A 40 -18.09 22.62 29.79
CA GLY A 40 -17.95 24.05 30.07
C GLY A 40 -19.30 24.73 30.28
N PHE A 41 -20.28 24.47 29.40
CA PHE A 41 -21.63 25.02 29.48
C PHE A 41 -22.39 24.54 30.73
N TRP A 42 -22.35 23.24 31.04
CA TRP A 42 -22.99 22.69 32.25
C TRP A 42 -22.44 23.30 33.53
N ARG A 43 -21.14 23.63 33.59
CA ARG A 43 -20.53 24.33 34.73
C ARG A 43 -20.92 25.80 34.80
N PHE A 44 -21.17 26.44 33.66
CA PHE A 44 -21.64 27.82 33.61
C PHE A 44 -23.07 27.93 34.14
N ASP A 45 -23.94 26.98 33.79
CA ASP A 45 -25.35 26.96 34.19
C ASP A 45 -25.56 26.57 35.67
N ASN A 46 -24.70 25.69 36.22
CA ASN A 46 -24.76 25.27 37.63
C ASN A 46 -23.99 26.16 38.61
N ARG A 47 -23.32 27.22 38.13
CA ARG A 47 -22.68 28.21 39.02
C ARG A 47 -23.54 29.47 39.04
N GLU A 48 -24.16 29.72 40.19
CA GLU A 48 -24.81 30.99 40.47
C GLU A 48 -23.92 32.16 40.04
N ALA A 49 -24.58 33.13 39.41
CA ALA A 49 -24.01 34.40 39.01
C ALA A 49 -23.13 34.99 40.13
N PHE A 50 -21.93 35.45 39.77
CA PHE A 50 -21.05 36.28 40.60
C PHE A 50 -20.57 35.67 41.93
N SER A 51 -19.46 34.92 41.88
CA SER A 51 -18.46 35.03 42.95
C SER A 51 -17.05 35.12 42.35
N THR A 52 -16.31 36.11 42.83
CA THR A 52 -15.11 36.71 42.25
C THR A 52 -13.81 35.92 42.47
N THR A 53 -13.88 34.59 42.41
CA THR A 53 -12.70 33.71 42.33
C THR A 53 -12.56 33.17 40.90
N VAL A 54 -12.54 34.10 39.96
CA VAL A 54 -12.14 33.90 38.57
C VAL A 54 -10.64 33.63 38.60
N TYR A 55 -10.21 32.37 38.50
CA TYR A 55 -8.90 31.88 37.98
C TYR A 55 -8.64 30.39 38.26
N ALA A 56 -9.63 29.59 38.69
CA ALA A 56 -9.50 28.14 38.62
C ALA A 56 -9.62 27.70 37.14
N TRP A 57 -8.48 27.74 36.44
CA TRP A 57 -8.28 27.14 35.12
C TRP A 57 -8.82 25.71 35.09
N PRO A 58 -9.21 25.17 33.92
CA PRO A 58 -10.09 24.01 33.78
C PRO A 58 -9.49 22.66 34.24
N PHE A 59 -8.33 22.64 34.90
CA PHE A 59 -7.56 21.46 35.28
C PHE A 59 -7.90 20.85 36.65
N ASP A 60 -8.81 21.44 37.44
CA ASP A 60 -9.08 20.96 38.82
C ASP A 60 -9.73 19.58 38.91
N THR A 61 -10.12 18.97 37.78
CA THR A 61 -10.70 17.63 37.75
C THR A 61 -9.98 16.71 36.78
N TRP A 62 -9.64 15.50 37.23
CA TRP A 62 -8.88 14.51 36.46
C TRP A 62 -9.48 14.21 35.07
N TYR A 63 -10.81 14.21 34.93
CA TYR A 63 -11.49 13.96 33.66
C TYR A 63 -11.34 15.13 32.65
N ALA A 64 -11.27 16.37 33.11
CA ALA A 64 -11.04 17.53 32.24
C ALA A 64 -9.62 17.49 31.66
N SER A 65 -8.64 17.07 32.46
CA SER A 65 -7.27 16.81 32.03
C SER A 65 -7.20 15.68 30.99
N LEU A 66 -7.96 14.58 31.19
CA LEU A 66 -8.03 13.50 30.20
C LEU A 66 -8.65 13.95 28.87
N ILE A 67 -9.79 14.65 28.90
CA ILE A 67 -10.46 15.15 27.68
C ILE A 67 -9.51 16.09 26.93
N SER A 68 -8.86 17.01 27.65
CA SER A 68 -7.90 17.94 27.05
C SER A 68 -6.71 17.20 26.43
N THR A 69 -6.19 16.17 27.09
CA THR A 69 -5.10 15.33 26.60
C THR A 69 -5.49 14.59 25.31
N PHE A 70 -6.66 13.94 25.29
CA PHE A 70 -7.15 13.24 24.10
C PHE A 70 -7.47 14.19 22.95
N THR A 71 -7.99 15.39 23.26
CA THR A 71 -8.22 16.44 22.26
C THR A 71 -6.90 16.87 21.62
N LEU A 72 -5.90 17.20 22.44
CA LEU A 72 -4.57 17.59 21.97
C LEU A 72 -3.94 16.48 21.13
N LEU A 73 -3.98 15.23 21.61
CA LEU A 73 -3.48 14.08 20.86
C LEU A 73 -4.23 13.91 19.52
N GLY A 74 -5.55 14.05 19.51
CA GLY A 74 -6.37 14.01 18.30
C GLY A 74 -6.01 15.11 17.28
N ILE A 75 -5.76 16.33 17.76
CA ILE A 75 -5.29 17.45 16.94
C ILE A 75 -3.92 17.13 16.35
N LEU A 76 -2.98 16.65 17.16
CA LEU A 76 -1.63 16.29 16.72
C LEU A 76 -1.66 15.18 15.66
N LEU A 77 -2.50 14.15 15.85
CA LEU A 77 -2.67 13.08 14.87
C LEU A 77 -3.30 13.57 13.56
N LYS A 78 -4.27 14.48 13.60
CA LYS A 78 -4.84 15.08 12.39
C LYS A 78 -3.86 16.00 11.68
N LEU A 79 -3.11 16.80 12.43
CA LEU A 79 -2.06 17.66 11.89
C LEU A 79 -0.97 16.80 11.23
N HIS A 80 -0.56 15.71 11.86
CA HIS A 80 0.39 14.75 11.30
C HIS A 80 -0.11 14.16 9.98
N ASP A 81 -1.36 13.68 9.92
CA ASP A 81 -1.92 13.14 8.68
C ASP A 81 -2.04 14.20 7.59
N PHE A 82 -2.45 15.42 7.95
CA PHE A 82 -2.51 16.55 7.03
C PHE A 82 -1.12 16.86 6.46
N LEU A 83 -0.10 16.98 7.31
CA LEU A 83 1.27 17.28 6.87
C LEU A 83 1.83 16.15 6.00
N ASN A 84 1.65 14.88 6.39
CA ASN A 84 2.06 13.74 5.56
C ASN A 84 1.42 13.80 4.17
N ASP A 85 0.11 14.04 4.13
CA ASP A 85 -0.65 14.12 2.89
C ASP A 85 -0.19 15.30 2.02
N GLN A 86 0.02 16.49 2.60
CA GLN A 86 0.52 17.65 1.86
C GLN A 86 1.95 17.45 1.34
N ILE A 87 2.85 16.89 2.17
CA ILE A 87 4.25 16.67 1.79
C ILE A 87 4.34 15.63 0.66
N LEU A 88 3.65 14.50 0.77
CA LEU A 88 3.65 13.45 -0.26
C LEU A 88 3.05 13.92 -1.59
N ASN A 89 2.24 14.97 -1.56
CA ASN A 89 1.52 15.50 -2.69
C ASN A 89 1.99 16.89 -3.12
N ASN A 90 3.18 17.32 -2.68
CA ASN A 90 3.80 18.59 -3.08
C ASN A 90 2.91 19.82 -2.83
N TRP A 91 2.07 19.80 -1.80
CA TRP A 91 1.06 20.83 -1.51
C TRP A 91 0.09 21.09 -2.68
N ASN A 92 0.00 20.16 -3.62
CA ASN A 92 -0.91 20.21 -4.74
C ASN A 92 -2.25 19.55 -4.39
N ASN A 93 -3.32 20.14 -4.91
CA ASN A 93 -4.65 19.58 -4.83
C ASN A 93 -4.77 18.30 -5.67
N ALA A 94 -5.81 17.52 -5.39
CA ALA A 94 -6.18 16.38 -6.21
C ALA A 94 -6.96 16.90 -7.43
N ASP A 95 -6.30 16.95 -8.59
CA ASP A 95 -6.94 17.33 -9.86
C ASP A 95 -8.08 16.37 -10.19
N SER A 96 -9.11 16.82 -10.92
CA SER A 96 -10.17 15.93 -11.42
C SER A 96 -9.62 15.00 -12.50
N TRP A 97 -9.90 13.69 -12.37
CA TRP A 97 -9.52 12.68 -13.36
C TRP A 97 -10.78 12.20 -14.08
N ASP A 98 -10.71 12.06 -15.41
CA ASP A 98 -11.74 11.39 -16.19
C ASP A 98 -11.35 9.92 -16.38
N TRP A 99 -11.91 9.05 -15.54
CA TRP A 99 -11.60 7.62 -15.53
C TRP A 99 -11.86 6.90 -16.85
N ASN A 100 -12.69 7.46 -17.74
CA ASN A 100 -12.91 6.90 -19.08
C ASN A 100 -11.71 7.14 -20.02
N GLN A 101 -10.84 8.10 -19.70
CA GLN A 101 -9.62 8.42 -20.45
C GLN A 101 -8.35 7.85 -19.77
N GLU A 102 -8.48 7.30 -18.57
CA GLU A 102 -7.35 6.70 -17.87
C GLU A 102 -7.04 5.30 -18.42
N ILE A 103 -5.75 5.02 -18.60
CA ILE A 103 -5.24 3.72 -19.03
C ILE A 103 -4.41 3.14 -17.87
N VAL A 104 -4.94 2.09 -17.26
CA VAL A 104 -4.38 1.48 -16.05
C VAL A 104 -3.68 0.16 -16.38
N VAL A 105 -2.35 0.15 -16.31
CA VAL A 105 -1.56 -1.08 -16.46
C VAL A 105 -1.39 -1.75 -15.09
N VAL A 106 -1.82 -3.01 -14.96
CA VAL A 106 -1.66 -3.82 -13.76
C VAL A 106 -0.81 -5.05 -14.07
N THR A 107 0.38 -5.14 -13.47
CA THR A 107 1.22 -6.33 -13.61
C THR A 107 0.79 -7.43 -12.65
N GLY A 108 0.82 -8.69 -13.07
CA GLY A 108 0.34 -9.81 -12.23
C GLY A 108 -1.18 -9.78 -11.99
N GLY A 109 -1.94 -9.24 -12.95
CA GLY A 109 -3.37 -8.98 -12.84
C GLY A 109 -4.29 -10.19 -13.02
N CYS A 110 -3.76 -11.38 -13.32
CA CYS A 110 -4.58 -12.57 -13.53
C CYS A 110 -4.88 -13.34 -12.24
N SER A 111 -4.24 -13.02 -11.10
CA SER A 111 -4.50 -13.68 -9.82
C SER A 111 -4.17 -12.83 -8.59
N GLY A 112 -4.64 -13.26 -7.42
CA GLY A 112 -4.27 -12.65 -6.14
C GLY A 112 -4.61 -11.17 -6.07
N ILE A 113 -3.67 -10.36 -5.54
CA ILE A 113 -3.87 -8.91 -5.33
C ILE A 113 -4.13 -8.19 -6.64
N GLY A 114 -3.40 -8.53 -7.71
CA GLY A 114 -3.57 -7.88 -9.02
C GLY A 114 -4.96 -8.09 -9.60
N LEU A 115 -5.51 -9.31 -9.51
CA LEU A 115 -6.88 -9.60 -9.94
C LEU A 115 -7.90 -8.78 -9.15
N SER A 116 -7.75 -8.74 -7.82
CA SER A 116 -8.65 -7.95 -6.97
C SER A 116 -8.58 -6.45 -7.33
N ILE A 117 -7.41 -5.91 -7.65
CA ILE A 117 -7.27 -4.52 -8.14
C ILE A 117 -8.05 -4.32 -9.45
N VAL A 118 -7.93 -5.24 -10.41
CA VAL A 118 -8.67 -5.19 -11.68
C VAL A 118 -10.18 -5.22 -11.44
N GLU A 119 -10.67 -6.15 -10.62
CA GLU A 119 -12.09 -6.28 -10.29
C GLU A 119 -12.61 -5.01 -9.61
N GLN A 120 -11.88 -4.46 -8.65
CA GLN A 120 -12.26 -3.23 -7.96
C GLN A 120 -12.26 -1.99 -8.86
N LEU A 121 -11.35 -1.92 -9.84
CA LEU A 121 -11.37 -0.84 -10.84
C LEU A 121 -12.62 -0.92 -11.73
N LEU A 122 -12.94 -2.12 -12.23
CA LEU A 122 -14.14 -2.35 -13.06
C LEU A 122 -15.43 -2.10 -12.27
N LEU A 123 -15.47 -2.49 -10.99
CA LEU A 123 -16.61 -2.23 -10.11
C LEU A 123 -16.86 -0.74 -9.89
N ARG A 124 -15.81 0.10 -9.87
CA ARG A 124 -15.96 1.55 -9.71
C ARG A 124 -16.29 2.26 -11.01
N ASN A 125 -15.71 1.80 -12.11
CA ASN A 125 -16.04 2.30 -13.44
C ASN A 125 -15.75 1.26 -14.51
N ALA A 126 -16.83 0.71 -15.08
CA ALA A 126 -16.82 -0.31 -16.12
C ALA A 126 -16.28 0.17 -17.48
N GLN A 127 -15.98 1.47 -17.65
CA GLN A 127 -15.41 2.03 -18.88
C GLN A 127 -13.91 2.33 -18.77
N THR A 128 -13.32 2.21 -17.56
CA THR A 128 -11.88 2.43 -17.37
C THR A 128 -11.07 1.44 -18.18
N THR A 129 -10.16 1.90 -19.04
CA THR A 129 -9.30 0.99 -19.80
C THR A 129 -8.25 0.36 -18.88
N ILE A 130 -8.25 -0.96 -18.78
CA ILE A 130 -7.33 -1.72 -17.92
C ILE A 130 -6.52 -2.68 -18.78
N VAL A 131 -5.20 -2.64 -18.61
CA VAL A 131 -4.24 -3.50 -19.30
C VAL A 131 -3.60 -4.42 -18.29
N ILE A 132 -3.90 -5.72 -18.37
CA ILE A 132 -3.25 -6.75 -17.57
C ILE A 132 -1.98 -7.20 -18.28
N VAL A 133 -0.85 -7.14 -17.57
CA VAL A 133 0.42 -7.75 -17.99
C VAL A 133 0.75 -8.89 -17.05
N ASP A 134 0.69 -10.12 -17.51
CA ASP A 134 0.95 -11.30 -16.69
C ASP A 134 1.60 -12.41 -17.52
N TYR A 135 2.36 -13.28 -16.88
CA TYR A 135 2.87 -14.49 -17.53
C TYR A 135 1.76 -15.53 -17.70
N VAL A 136 0.88 -15.62 -16.70
CA VAL A 136 -0.22 -16.59 -16.67
C VAL A 136 -1.44 -16.00 -17.38
N LYS A 137 -2.05 -16.78 -18.27
CA LYS A 137 -3.29 -16.38 -18.95
C LYS A 137 -4.45 -16.26 -17.96
N PRO A 138 -5.38 -15.32 -18.16
CA PRO A 138 -6.56 -15.19 -17.32
C PRO A 138 -7.43 -16.45 -17.42
N LEU A 139 -8.02 -16.87 -16.30
CA LEU A 139 -9.01 -17.96 -16.25
C LEU A 139 -10.45 -17.47 -16.51
N PHE A 140 -10.61 -16.16 -16.64
CA PHE A 140 -11.87 -15.49 -16.97
C PHE A 140 -11.83 -15.00 -18.42
N GLU A 141 -13.00 -14.88 -19.03
CA GLU A 141 -13.11 -14.37 -20.39
C GLU A 141 -12.90 -12.85 -20.44
N ILE A 142 -12.16 -12.41 -21.44
CA ILE A 142 -11.96 -11.00 -21.75
C ILE A 142 -12.72 -10.70 -23.02
N ALA A 143 -13.74 -9.84 -22.93
CA ALA A 143 -14.52 -9.42 -24.08
C ALA A 143 -13.63 -8.67 -25.08
N ALA A 144 -13.72 -9.03 -26.37
CA ALA A 144 -12.89 -8.43 -27.43
C ALA A 144 -13.03 -6.90 -27.49
N ASP A 145 -14.24 -6.38 -27.34
CA ASP A 145 -14.54 -4.94 -27.37
C ASP A 145 -14.64 -4.31 -25.97
N GLY A 146 -14.25 -5.06 -24.94
CA GLY A 146 -14.32 -4.61 -23.55
C GLY A 146 -13.22 -3.61 -23.18
N PRO A 147 -13.33 -2.95 -22.01
CA PRO A 147 -12.30 -2.06 -21.47
C PRO A 147 -11.03 -2.79 -21.01
N LEU A 148 -11.09 -4.13 -20.91
CA LEU A 148 -10.03 -4.96 -20.40
C LEU A 148 -9.18 -5.51 -21.55
N ARG A 149 -7.87 -5.38 -21.44
CA ARG A 149 -6.86 -5.88 -22.39
C ARG A 149 -5.87 -6.77 -21.65
N PHE A 150 -5.37 -7.80 -22.32
CA PHE A 150 -4.40 -8.72 -21.74
C PHE A 150 -3.19 -8.87 -22.66
N TYR A 151 -2.00 -8.75 -22.08
CA TYR A 151 -0.72 -8.99 -22.72
C TYR A 151 0.03 -10.05 -21.92
N GLN A 152 0.30 -11.18 -22.55
CA GLN A 152 1.12 -12.21 -21.95
C GLN A 152 2.60 -11.77 -21.99
N CYS A 153 3.26 -11.70 -20.84
CA CYS A 153 4.67 -11.30 -20.76
C CYS A 153 5.40 -11.99 -19.60
N ASP A 154 6.56 -12.56 -19.89
CA ASP A 154 7.54 -12.90 -18.85
C ASP A 154 8.28 -11.62 -18.44
N LEU A 155 7.97 -11.11 -17.25
CA LEU A 155 8.61 -9.91 -16.70
C LEU A 155 10.07 -10.15 -16.26
N SER A 156 10.57 -11.37 -16.30
CA SER A 156 12.01 -11.60 -16.15
C SER A 156 12.80 -11.26 -17.42
N ASP A 157 12.16 -11.14 -18.59
CA ASP A 157 12.82 -10.80 -19.86
C ASP A 157 12.67 -9.31 -20.21
N SER A 158 13.79 -8.57 -20.18
CA SER A 158 13.82 -7.15 -20.51
C SER A 158 13.46 -6.84 -21.96
N THR A 159 13.72 -7.76 -22.89
CA THR A 159 13.35 -7.61 -24.30
C THR A 159 11.85 -7.76 -24.48
N ALA A 160 11.25 -8.74 -23.78
CA ALA A 160 9.80 -8.92 -23.76
C ALA A 160 9.10 -7.68 -23.18
N ILE A 161 9.62 -7.13 -22.07
CA ILE A 161 9.10 -5.87 -21.48
C ILE A 161 9.13 -4.73 -22.50
N GLN A 162 10.24 -4.54 -23.21
CA GLN A 162 10.32 -3.47 -24.21
C GLN A 162 9.30 -3.67 -25.34
N GLN A 163 9.12 -4.90 -25.81
CA GLN A 163 8.17 -5.22 -26.87
C GLN A 163 6.71 -4.99 -26.45
N ILE A 164 6.32 -5.48 -25.26
CA ILE A 164 4.94 -5.27 -24.77
C ILE A 164 4.66 -3.80 -24.48
N CYS A 165 5.65 -3.03 -24.01
CA CYS A 165 5.46 -1.61 -23.77
C CYS A 165 5.20 -0.85 -25.07
N LYS A 166 5.88 -1.23 -26.17
CA LYS A 166 5.63 -0.68 -27.50
C LYS A 166 4.24 -1.07 -28.02
N ALA A 167 3.86 -2.34 -27.86
CA ALA A 167 2.54 -2.82 -28.28
C ALA A 167 1.41 -2.11 -27.53
N ILE A 168 1.48 -2.02 -26.20
CA ILE A 168 0.48 -1.30 -25.38
C ILE A 168 0.35 0.16 -25.81
N LYS A 169 1.48 0.85 -26.04
CA LYS A 169 1.47 2.24 -26.50
C LYS A 169 0.84 2.41 -27.89
N ALA A 170 1.02 1.43 -28.78
CA ALA A 170 0.45 1.45 -30.13
C ALA A 170 -1.03 1.08 -30.17
N ASP A 171 -1.42 0.04 -29.44
CA ASP A 171 -2.76 -0.56 -29.48
C ASP A 171 -3.77 0.16 -28.57
N VAL A 172 -3.30 0.67 -27.43
CA VAL A 172 -4.14 1.23 -26.37
C VAL A 172 -3.87 2.73 -26.15
N GLY A 173 -2.60 3.12 -26.20
CA GLY A 173 -2.13 4.48 -25.95
C GLY A 173 -1.20 4.58 -24.75
N ASP A 174 -0.88 5.80 -24.31
CA ASP A 174 0.04 6.02 -23.20
C ASP A 174 -0.61 5.74 -21.84
N PRO A 175 -0.10 4.77 -21.06
CA PRO A 175 -0.61 4.52 -19.73
C PRO A 175 -0.53 5.74 -18.81
N THR A 176 -1.60 6.00 -18.08
CA THR A 176 -1.65 7.04 -17.05
C THR A 176 -1.45 6.48 -15.65
N VAL A 177 -1.73 5.19 -15.45
CA VAL A 177 -1.48 4.50 -14.18
C VAL A 177 -0.66 3.23 -14.42
N LEU A 178 0.36 3.01 -13.58
CA LEU A 178 1.14 1.77 -13.55
C LEU A 178 1.11 1.18 -12.15
N VAL A 179 0.55 -0.03 -12.02
CA VAL A 179 0.56 -0.81 -10.79
C VAL A 179 1.58 -1.95 -10.94
N ASN A 180 2.76 -1.73 -10.34
CA ASN A 180 3.82 -2.74 -10.23
C ASN A 180 3.47 -3.73 -9.10
N ASN A 181 2.65 -4.72 -9.42
CA ASN A 181 2.16 -5.75 -8.50
C ASN A 181 2.81 -7.13 -8.71
N ALA A 182 3.18 -7.48 -9.94
CA ALA A 182 3.80 -8.77 -10.23
C ALA A 182 5.00 -9.06 -9.33
N GLY A 183 5.09 -10.28 -8.84
CA GLY A 183 6.22 -10.72 -8.05
C GLY A 183 6.13 -12.20 -7.68
N LEU A 184 7.27 -12.73 -7.25
CA LEU A 184 7.43 -14.11 -6.82
C LEU A 184 8.41 -14.21 -5.64
N THR A 185 8.44 -15.38 -5.02
CA THR A 185 9.35 -15.74 -3.94
C THR A 185 9.69 -17.23 -4.05
N ARG A 186 10.87 -17.61 -3.56
CA ARG A 186 11.39 -18.99 -3.63
C ARG A 186 11.57 -19.63 -2.26
N GLY A 187 11.81 -18.85 -1.21
CA GLY A 187 11.82 -19.37 0.15
C GLY A 187 13.04 -20.19 0.50
N GLN A 188 14.23 -19.78 0.06
CA GLN A 188 15.49 -20.46 0.33
C GLN A 188 16.44 -19.57 1.12
N THR A 189 17.28 -20.17 1.96
CA THR A 189 18.35 -19.41 2.62
C THR A 189 19.40 -18.97 1.59
N VAL A 190 20.21 -17.97 1.94
CA VAL A 190 21.30 -17.50 1.06
C VAL A 190 22.29 -18.62 0.71
N MET A 191 22.46 -19.59 1.61
CA MET A 191 23.36 -20.73 1.42
C MET A 191 22.79 -21.79 0.46
N GLU A 192 21.47 -21.95 0.46
CA GLU A 192 20.77 -23.00 -0.29
C GLU A 192 20.17 -22.51 -1.61
N GLY A 193 20.03 -21.19 -1.76
CA GLY A 193 19.46 -20.51 -2.92
C GLY A 193 20.13 -20.90 -4.24
N GLU A 194 19.37 -21.38 -5.22
CA GLU A 194 19.90 -21.55 -6.58
C GLU A 194 20.15 -20.17 -7.23
N TYR A 195 21.25 -20.02 -8.00
CA TYR A 195 21.58 -18.75 -8.67
C TYR A 195 20.43 -18.23 -9.55
N GLY A 196 19.82 -19.11 -10.35
CA GLY A 196 18.70 -18.76 -11.23
C GLY A 196 17.44 -18.32 -10.47
N ASP A 197 17.20 -18.87 -9.28
CA ASP A 197 16.09 -18.47 -8.41
C ASP A 197 16.27 -17.02 -7.93
N VAL A 198 17.48 -16.69 -7.45
CA VAL A 198 17.82 -15.33 -7.00
C VAL A 198 17.70 -14.34 -8.16
N GLU A 199 18.30 -14.64 -9.32
CA GLU A 199 18.22 -13.79 -10.50
C GLU A 199 16.78 -13.56 -10.93
N MET A 200 15.96 -14.62 -10.98
CA MET A 200 14.55 -14.50 -11.34
C MET A 200 13.77 -13.61 -10.36
N THR A 201 14.00 -13.75 -9.04
CA THR A 201 13.38 -12.89 -8.03
C THR A 201 13.74 -11.43 -8.28
N PHE A 202 15.02 -11.10 -8.52
CA PHE A 202 15.45 -9.73 -8.82
C PHE A 202 14.90 -9.19 -10.14
N ARG A 203 14.95 -10.00 -11.21
CA ARG A 203 14.48 -9.61 -12.54
C ARG A 203 12.99 -9.26 -12.51
N THR A 204 12.19 -10.09 -11.85
CA THR A 204 10.73 -9.92 -11.80
C THR A 204 10.30 -8.87 -10.78
N ASN A 205 10.83 -8.91 -9.55
CA ASN A 205 10.29 -8.10 -8.45
C ASN A 205 10.81 -6.65 -8.43
N ILE A 206 11.95 -6.36 -9.06
CA ILE A 206 12.54 -5.01 -9.03
C ILE A 206 13.03 -4.50 -10.38
N ILE A 207 13.75 -5.30 -11.18
CA ILE A 207 14.23 -4.83 -12.50
C ILE A 207 13.04 -4.53 -13.43
N ALA A 208 12.04 -5.40 -13.50
CA ALA A 208 10.85 -5.17 -14.31
C ALA A 208 10.11 -3.87 -13.93
N PRO A 209 9.82 -3.57 -12.65
CA PRO A 209 9.31 -2.26 -12.23
C PRO A 209 10.14 -1.06 -12.69
N PHE A 210 11.48 -1.14 -12.65
CA PHE A 210 12.35 -0.09 -13.19
C PHE A 210 12.14 0.09 -14.69
N LEU A 211 12.11 -1.01 -15.46
CA LEU A 211 11.98 -0.97 -16.92
C LEU A 211 10.58 -0.51 -17.37
N LEU A 212 9.52 -1.00 -16.74
CA LEU A 212 8.15 -0.57 -17.00
C LEU A 212 7.97 0.91 -16.68
N THR A 213 8.51 1.37 -15.55
CA THR A 213 8.52 2.79 -15.19
C THR A 213 9.27 3.59 -16.24
N LYS A 214 10.48 3.18 -16.65
CA LYS A 214 11.26 3.84 -17.71
C LYS A 214 10.47 3.98 -19.01
N GLU A 215 9.67 2.98 -19.37
CA GLU A 215 8.91 2.95 -20.63
C GLU A 215 7.63 3.82 -20.61
N PHE A 216 6.93 3.91 -19.47
CA PHE A 216 5.64 4.62 -19.37
C PHE A 216 5.74 6.02 -18.72
N LEU A 217 6.74 6.26 -17.89
CA LEU A 217 6.94 7.54 -17.19
C LEU A 217 7.08 8.76 -18.11
N PRO A 218 7.74 8.71 -19.29
CA PRO A 218 7.93 9.90 -20.12
C PRO A 218 6.62 10.61 -20.50
N ALA A 219 5.58 9.86 -20.85
CA ALA A 219 4.27 10.43 -21.19
C ALA A 219 3.58 11.05 -19.96
N MET A 220 3.69 10.41 -18.79
CA MET A 220 3.15 10.93 -17.53
C MET A 220 3.83 12.26 -17.15
N VAL A 221 5.15 12.33 -17.31
CA VAL A 221 5.94 13.55 -17.06
C VAL A 221 5.56 14.65 -18.03
N ALA A 222 5.48 14.35 -19.34
CA ALA A 222 5.11 15.33 -20.36
C ALA A 222 3.73 15.95 -20.11
N ARG A 223 2.78 15.15 -19.60
CA ARG A 223 1.43 15.61 -19.24
C ARG A 223 1.32 16.14 -17.81
N ASN A 224 2.36 15.98 -16.99
CA ASN A 224 2.32 16.17 -15.54
C ASN A 224 1.08 15.50 -14.91
N HIS A 225 0.78 14.27 -15.36
CA HIS A 225 -0.42 13.51 -15.00
C HIS A 225 -0.09 12.03 -14.99
N GLY A 226 -0.48 11.34 -13.92
CA GLY A 226 -0.36 9.89 -13.82
C GLY A 226 -0.13 9.43 -12.38
N HIS A 227 -0.09 8.11 -12.18
CA HIS A 227 0.11 7.51 -10.86
C HIS A 227 0.84 6.17 -10.96
N ILE A 228 1.97 6.07 -10.28
CA ILE A 228 2.75 4.83 -10.19
C ILE A 228 2.56 4.24 -8.79
N VAL A 229 2.19 2.96 -8.73
CA VAL A 229 1.98 2.21 -7.49
C VAL A 229 2.95 1.04 -7.44
N GLY A 230 3.73 0.95 -6.37
CA GLY A 230 4.60 -0.19 -6.07
C GLY A 230 4.04 -1.07 -4.96
N ILE A 231 3.91 -2.38 -5.20
CA ILE A 231 3.54 -3.33 -4.16
C ILE A 231 4.79 -3.90 -3.48
N SER A 232 5.00 -3.49 -2.23
CA SER A 232 6.08 -3.94 -1.35
C SER A 232 5.56 -4.87 -0.24
N SER A 233 6.44 -5.26 0.68
CA SER A 233 6.16 -6.21 1.74
C SER A 233 6.82 -5.80 3.06
N MET A 234 6.25 -6.23 4.17
CA MET A 234 6.88 -6.13 5.49
C MET A 234 8.20 -6.90 5.59
N SER A 235 8.45 -7.87 4.70
CA SER A 235 9.76 -8.51 4.55
C SER A 235 10.88 -7.54 4.13
N ALA A 236 10.53 -6.34 3.63
CA ALA A 236 11.48 -5.27 3.38
C ALA A 236 12.01 -4.60 4.66
N MET A 237 11.29 -4.75 5.78
CA MET A 237 11.57 -4.07 7.05
C MET A 237 11.93 -5.06 8.16
N ILE A 238 11.17 -6.14 8.29
CA ILE A 238 11.42 -7.25 9.21
C ILE A 238 11.73 -8.45 8.34
N THR A 239 12.99 -8.91 8.35
CA THR A 239 13.52 -9.88 7.39
C THR A 239 13.46 -11.30 7.96
N PRO A 240 12.51 -12.17 7.55
CA PRO A 240 12.49 -13.56 7.99
C PRO A 240 13.62 -14.35 7.34
N ALA A 241 14.11 -15.38 8.03
CA ALA A 241 15.05 -16.33 7.44
C ALA A 241 14.43 -17.00 6.20
N GLY A 242 15.21 -17.16 5.13
CA GLY A 242 14.76 -17.77 3.87
C GLY A 242 14.11 -16.83 2.86
N LEU A 243 14.08 -15.52 3.12
CA LEU A 243 13.51 -14.50 2.21
C LEU A 243 14.49 -13.37 1.90
N ALA A 244 15.79 -13.66 1.84
CA ALA A 244 16.81 -12.62 1.66
C ALA A 244 16.68 -11.92 0.28
N ASP A 245 16.54 -12.69 -0.79
CA ASP A 245 16.32 -12.18 -2.16
C ASP A 245 15.00 -11.42 -2.26
N TYR A 246 13.90 -12.01 -1.79
CA TYR A 246 12.58 -11.39 -1.78
C TYR A 246 12.57 -10.09 -0.97
N GLY A 247 13.06 -10.11 0.26
CA GLY A 247 13.15 -8.95 1.15
C GLY A 247 13.99 -7.83 0.54
N ALA A 248 15.14 -8.16 -0.07
CA ALA A 248 15.98 -7.20 -0.77
C ALA A 248 15.24 -6.53 -1.94
N THR A 249 14.54 -7.30 -2.78
CA THR A 249 13.77 -6.73 -3.89
C THR A 249 12.60 -5.85 -3.42
N LYS A 250 11.92 -6.23 -2.33
CA LYS A 250 10.81 -5.44 -1.77
C LYS A 250 11.30 -4.17 -1.07
N ALA A 251 12.49 -4.18 -0.46
CA ALA A 251 13.17 -2.96 -0.01
C ALA A 251 13.56 -2.07 -1.20
N GLY A 252 14.10 -2.66 -2.26
CA GLY A 252 14.39 -1.95 -3.51
C GLY A 252 13.16 -1.26 -4.11
N MET A 253 11.98 -1.90 -4.06
CA MET A 253 10.73 -1.29 -4.50
C MET A 253 10.39 -0.02 -3.69
N ILE A 254 10.57 -0.03 -2.38
CA ILE A 254 10.32 1.15 -1.53
C ILE A 254 11.24 2.31 -1.95
N ILE A 255 12.54 2.02 -2.07
CA ILE A 255 13.55 3.01 -2.46
C ILE A 255 13.31 3.53 -3.89
N LEU A 256 12.89 2.68 -4.82
CA LEU A 256 12.49 3.09 -6.16
C LEU A 256 11.35 4.13 -6.10
N GLN A 257 10.28 3.86 -5.36
CA GLN A 257 9.15 4.78 -5.24
C GLN A 257 9.54 6.09 -4.55
N GLU A 258 10.42 6.04 -3.54
CA GLU A 258 10.93 7.24 -2.86
C GLU A 258 11.80 8.11 -3.77
N THR A 259 12.73 7.48 -4.50
CA THR A 259 13.64 8.15 -5.42
C THR A 259 12.87 8.74 -6.59
N LEU A 260 11.94 7.97 -7.18
CA LEU A 260 11.10 8.42 -8.29
C LEU A 260 10.28 9.67 -7.92
N ARG A 261 9.74 9.72 -6.70
CA ARG A 261 9.02 10.91 -6.21
C ARG A 261 9.91 12.15 -6.16
N ALA A 262 11.16 11.98 -5.71
CA ALA A 262 12.13 13.06 -5.69
C ALA A 262 12.53 13.50 -7.11
N GLU A 263 12.76 12.56 -8.03
CA GLU A 263 13.07 12.85 -9.43
C GLU A 263 11.94 13.61 -10.14
N LEU A 264 10.69 13.15 -9.98
CA LEU A 264 9.51 13.81 -10.53
C LEU A 264 9.42 15.28 -10.11
N LYS A 265 9.67 15.56 -8.83
CA LYS A 265 9.63 16.92 -8.28
C LYS A 265 10.84 17.76 -8.69
N PHE A 266 12.05 17.25 -8.49
CA PHE A 266 13.28 18.05 -8.52
C PHE A 266 14.02 17.99 -9.85
N ARG A 267 13.75 17.00 -10.70
CA ARG A 267 14.43 16.79 -11.99
C ARG A 267 13.51 16.95 -13.19
N HIS A 268 12.23 16.58 -13.06
CA HIS A 268 11.28 16.58 -14.16
C HIS A 268 10.21 17.68 -14.11
N ASN A 269 10.15 18.45 -13.02
CA ASN A 269 9.11 19.47 -12.80
C ASN A 269 7.68 18.92 -13.03
N ALA A 270 7.45 17.68 -12.61
CA ALA A 270 6.20 16.95 -12.76
C ALA A 270 5.59 16.59 -11.38
N PRO A 271 5.30 17.57 -10.51
CA PRO A 271 4.90 17.32 -9.12
C PRO A 271 3.48 16.75 -8.97
N LYS A 272 2.73 16.62 -10.06
CA LYS A 272 1.37 16.06 -10.08
C LYS A 272 1.33 14.59 -10.51
N VAL A 273 2.43 14.03 -11.04
CA VAL A 273 2.58 12.58 -11.20
C VAL A 273 2.71 11.96 -9.81
N ARG A 274 1.73 11.12 -9.44
CA ARG A 274 1.61 10.54 -8.10
C ARG A 274 2.41 9.27 -7.98
N VAL A 275 2.89 9.00 -6.77
CA VAL A 275 3.75 7.84 -6.47
C VAL A 275 3.33 7.26 -5.14
N SER A 276 2.90 6.00 -5.14
CA SER A 276 2.36 5.32 -3.97
C SER A 276 2.98 3.95 -3.75
N THR A 277 3.01 3.55 -2.48
CA THR A 277 3.58 2.27 -2.08
C THR A 277 2.61 1.57 -1.14
N ALA A 278 2.24 0.33 -1.46
CA ALA A 278 1.50 -0.52 -0.55
C ALA A 278 2.48 -1.50 0.10
N VAL A 279 2.68 -1.40 1.42
CA VAL A 279 3.56 -2.28 2.20
C VAL A 279 2.71 -3.32 2.91
N LEU A 280 2.83 -4.57 2.46
CA LEU A 280 1.90 -5.63 2.83
C LEU A 280 2.53 -6.64 3.79
N GLY A 281 1.77 -7.03 4.81
CA GLY A 281 2.01 -8.23 5.60
C GLY A 281 1.55 -9.49 4.85
N PHE A 282 1.14 -10.52 5.60
CA PHE A 282 0.61 -11.73 4.98
C PHE A 282 -0.79 -11.49 4.40
N ILE A 283 -0.90 -11.67 3.08
CA ILE A 283 -2.16 -11.56 2.34
C ILE A 283 -2.58 -12.97 1.90
N LYS A 284 -3.87 -13.28 2.05
CA LYS A 284 -4.46 -14.55 1.61
C LYS A 284 -4.47 -14.64 0.08
N THR A 285 -3.39 -15.16 -0.49
CA THR A 285 -3.23 -15.35 -1.94
C THR A 285 -2.64 -16.73 -2.24
N PRO A 286 -2.70 -17.20 -3.50
CA PRO A 286 -2.08 -18.46 -3.89
C PRO A 286 -0.54 -18.49 -3.79
N MET A 287 0.12 -17.36 -3.49
CA MET A 287 1.58 -17.25 -3.38
C MET A 287 2.15 -17.98 -2.16
N PHE A 288 1.36 -18.12 -1.09
CA PHE A 288 1.80 -18.75 0.16
C PHE A 288 0.82 -19.87 0.54
N LYS A 289 1.36 -20.99 1.04
CA LYS A 289 0.56 -22.08 1.64
C LYS A 289 1.06 -22.35 3.05
N GLY A 290 0.18 -22.85 3.92
CA GLY A 290 0.54 -23.23 5.30
C GLY A 290 -0.02 -22.31 6.37
N LYS A 291 0.56 -22.40 7.58
CA LYS A 291 0.10 -21.66 8.77
C LYS A 291 1.08 -20.55 9.10
N THR A 292 0.60 -19.31 9.15
CA THR A 292 1.42 -18.17 9.53
C THR A 292 1.80 -18.20 11.02
N ASN A 293 1.03 -18.87 11.89
CA ASN A 293 1.22 -18.86 13.35
C ASN A 293 1.31 -17.45 13.97
N GLN A 294 0.79 -16.44 13.27
CA GLN A 294 0.79 -15.07 13.73
C GLN A 294 -0.41 -14.80 14.65
N SER A 295 -0.30 -13.75 15.46
CA SER A 295 -1.43 -13.25 16.24
C SER A 295 -2.50 -12.72 15.29
N ASN A 296 -3.69 -13.34 15.31
CA ASN A 296 -4.85 -12.85 14.57
C ASN A 296 -5.26 -11.42 14.97
N PHE A 297 -4.91 -10.99 16.20
CA PHE A 297 -5.24 -9.64 16.66
C PHE A 297 -4.23 -8.59 16.18
N LEU A 298 -2.92 -8.88 16.19
CA LEU A 298 -1.89 -7.90 15.81
C LEU A 298 -1.50 -7.97 14.32
N SER A 299 -1.45 -9.18 13.76
CA SER A 299 -1.01 -9.44 12.39
C SER A 299 -1.90 -10.51 11.75
N PRO A 300 -3.20 -10.23 11.55
CA PRO A 300 -4.10 -11.16 10.87
C PRO A 300 -3.65 -11.42 9.44
N LEU A 301 -4.07 -12.57 8.91
CA LEU A 301 -4.01 -12.84 7.49
C LEU A 301 -5.03 -11.97 6.77
N ILE A 302 -4.56 -10.96 6.02
CA ILE A 302 -5.42 -9.96 5.39
C ILE A 302 -6.09 -10.54 4.14
N HIS A 303 -7.37 -10.21 3.93
CA HIS A 303 -8.11 -10.63 2.73
C HIS A 303 -7.59 -9.90 1.49
N VAL A 304 -7.53 -10.58 0.36
CA VAL A 304 -7.03 -10.00 -0.90
C VAL A 304 -7.82 -8.75 -1.31
N ASP A 305 -9.14 -8.79 -1.20
CA ASP A 305 -10.02 -7.64 -1.49
C ASP A 305 -9.82 -6.45 -0.57
N THR A 306 -9.37 -6.65 0.67
CA THR A 306 -9.04 -5.53 1.54
C THR A 306 -7.88 -4.72 0.95
N VAL A 307 -6.88 -5.40 0.39
CA VAL A 307 -5.74 -4.74 -0.26
C VAL A 307 -6.12 -4.17 -1.62
N GLY A 308 -6.87 -4.93 -2.44
CA GLY A 308 -7.34 -4.48 -3.74
C GLY A 308 -8.17 -3.20 -3.64
N GLU A 309 -9.12 -3.16 -2.69
CA GLU A 309 -9.91 -1.97 -2.39
C GLU A 309 -9.06 -0.77 -1.96
N ASP A 310 -8.07 -0.99 -1.08
CA ASP A 310 -7.19 0.09 -0.59
C ASP A 310 -6.38 0.69 -1.74
N VAL A 311 -5.76 -0.15 -2.58
CA VAL A 311 -4.99 0.33 -3.74
C VAL A 311 -5.88 1.15 -4.67
N VAL A 312 -7.10 0.68 -4.96
CA VAL A 312 -8.04 1.44 -5.79
C VAL A 312 -8.53 2.71 -5.08
N ASP A 313 -8.72 2.71 -3.76
CA ASP A 313 -9.00 3.91 -2.99
C ASP A 313 -7.86 4.94 -3.06
N VAL A 314 -6.60 4.49 -3.04
CA VAL A 314 -5.43 5.37 -3.25
C VAL A 314 -5.48 5.99 -4.64
N LEU A 315 -5.74 5.19 -5.69
CA LEU A 315 -5.86 5.68 -7.06
C LEU A 315 -7.00 6.72 -7.20
N TYR A 316 -8.19 6.42 -6.70
CA TYR A 316 -9.35 7.34 -6.72
C TYR A 316 -9.18 8.57 -5.83
N SER A 317 -8.35 8.49 -4.79
CA SER A 317 -7.96 9.67 -4.01
C SER A 317 -7.14 10.66 -4.83
N ARG A 318 -6.50 10.20 -5.92
CA ARG A 318 -5.66 10.99 -6.84
C ARG A 318 -4.49 11.64 -6.11
N ARG A 319 -4.01 10.94 -5.08
CA ARG A 319 -2.97 11.38 -4.15
C ARG A 319 -1.98 10.25 -3.91
N SER A 320 -0.72 10.64 -3.77
CA SER A 320 0.37 9.79 -3.31
C SER A 320 0.10 9.33 -1.87
N ARG A 321 0.22 8.03 -1.59
CA ARG A 321 0.13 7.44 -0.25
C ARG A 321 1.10 6.29 -0.07
N THR A 322 1.59 6.13 1.16
CA THR A 322 2.25 4.90 1.61
C THR A 322 1.32 4.19 2.59
N THR A 323 0.69 3.10 2.14
CA THR A 323 -0.25 2.31 2.94
C THR A 323 0.43 1.08 3.53
N PHE A 324 -0.04 0.67 4.70
CA PHE A 324 0.47 -0.50 5.43
C PHE A 324 -0.72 -1.39 5.76
N TRP A 325 -0.57 -2.70 5.52
CA TRP A 325 -1.61 -3.67 5.83
C TRP A 325 -1.02 -4.88 6.56
N PRO A 326 -1.33 -5.08 7.85
CA PRO A 326 -2.14 -4.23 8.71
C PRO A 326 -1.48 -2.86 9.00
N GLY A 327 -2.28 -1.87 9.38
CA GLY A 327 -1.85 -0.49 9.62
C GLY A 327 -0.83 -0.35 10.75
N ILE A 328 -0.90 -1.20 11.77
CA ILE A 328 0.11 -1.26 12.85
C ILE A 328 1.54 -1.48 12.31
N SER A 329 1.67 -2.13 11.16
CA SER A 329 2.97 -2.41 10.54
C SER A 329 3.76 -1.15 10.17
N ARG A 330 3.11 0.01 10.04
CA ARG A 330 3.79 1.31 9.88
C ARG A 330 4.75 1.60 11.04
N TYR A 331 4.32 1.33 12.27
CA TYR A 331 5.13 1.58 13.46
C TYR A 331 6.23 0.52 13.60
N LEU A 332 5.94 -0.72 13.24
CA LEU A 332 6.96 -1.77 13.16
C LEU A 332 8.06 -1.42 12.15
N ALA A 333 7.70 -0.83 11.00
CA ALA A 333 8.68 -0.36 10.03
C ALA A 333 9.58 0.75 10.58
N SER A 334 9.06 1.63 11.45
CA SER A 334 9.86 2.68 12.10
C SER A 334 10.93 2.15 13.05
N LEU A 335 10.78 0.91 13.55
CA LEU A 335 11.76 0.27 14.44
C LEU A 335 13.08 -0.06 13.75
N ARG A 336 13.13 -0.05 12.41
CA ARG A 336 14.36 -0.30 11.65
C ARG A 336 15.46 0.72 11.93
N GLY A 337 15.09 1.95 12.33
CA GLY A 337 16.04 2.97 12.79
C GLY A 337 16.26 2.98 14.31
N GLY A 338 15.64 2.05 15.04
CA GLY A 338 15.76 1.92 16.48
C GLY A 338 16.89 0.96 16.90
N PRO A 339 17.02 0.69 18.21
CA PRO A 339 18.07 -0.19 18.73
C PRO A 339 17.97 -1.62 18.19
N GLU A 340 19.10 -2.26 17.95
CA GLU A 340 19.20 -3.58 17.32
C GLU A 340 18.49 -4.67 18.12
N TRP A 341 18.46 -4.57 19.45
CA TRP A 341 17.77 -5.53 20.30
C TRP A 341 16.26 -5.57 20.04
N LEU A 342 15.65 -4.44 19.68
CA LEU A 342 14.22 -4.34 19.39
C LEU A 342 13.91 -4.99 18.04
N LEU A 343 14.76 -4.74 17.04
CA LEU A 343 14.67 -5.42 15.75
C LEU A 343 14.89 -6.94 15.89
N ALA A 344 15.83 -7.35 16.74
CA ALA A 344 16.10 -8.76 17.01
C ALA A 344 14.88 -9.48 17.62
N LEU A 345 14.13 -8.84 18.51
CA LEU A 345 12.87 -9.39 19.05
C LEU A 345 11.82 -9.58 17.95
N ALA A 346 11.67 -8.60 17.06
CA ALA A 346 10.75 -8.68 15.92
C ALA A 346 11.16 -9.81 14.96
N THR A 347 12.44 -9.91 14.62
CA THR A 347 12.96 -10.97 13.75
C THR A 347 12.83 -12.35 14.39
N ARG A 348 13.09 -12.50 15.70
CA ARG A 348 12.91 -13.78 16.41
C ARG A 348 11.47 -14.28 16.35
N SER A 349 10.48 -13.38 16.35
CA SER A 349 9.07 -13.78 16.19
C SER A 349 8.79 -14.49 14.86
N THR A 350 9.64 -14.28 13.84
CA THR A 350 9.50 -14.90 12.52
C THR A 350 9.97 -16.36 12.48
N GLU A 351 10.70 -16.84 13.51
CA GLU A 351 11.16 -18.24 13.61
C GLU A 351 9.99 -19.23 13.63
N ASN A 352 8.85 -18.82 14.19
CA ASN A 352 7.67 -19.67 14.32
C ASN A 352 6.80 -19.74 13.05
N LEU A 353 7.15 -19.00 11.99
CA LEU A 353 6.42 -19.01 10.72
C LEU A 353 6.59 -20.39 10.04
N ARG A 354 5.48 -21.09 9.79
CA ARG A 354 5.46 -22.36 9.05
C ARG A 354 4.78 -22.16 7.69
N VAL A 355 5.33 -21.21 6.94
CA VAL A 355 4.81 -20.81 5.63
C VAL A 355 5.67 -21.45 4.55
N ASP A 356 5.03 -22.14 3.62
CA ASP A 356 5.66 -22.57 2.39
C ASP A 356 5.69 -21.38 1.43
N TYR A 357 6.91 -20.91 1.20
CA TYR A 357 7.25 -19.79 0.33
C TYR A 357 7.57 -20.24 -1.10
N LYS A 358 7.48 -21.54 -1.43
CA LYS A 358 7.66 -22.01 -2.80
C LYS A 358 6.52 -21.47 -3.67
N GLY A 359 6.88 -20.52 -4.55
CA GLY A 359 5.98 -19.97 -5.55
C GLY A 359 5.40 -21.04 -6.49
N ARG A 360 4.43 -20.63 -7.32
CA ARG A 360 3.75 -21.53 -8.27
C ARG A 360 4.58 -21.82 -9.53
N GLN A 361 5.54 -20.96 -9.82
CA GLN A 361 6.30 -20.94 -11.07
C GLN A 361 7.37 -22.03 -11.12
N LYS A 362 7.53 -22.70 -12.26
CA LYS A 362 8.66 -23.61 -12.52
C LYS A 362 9.74 -22.89 -13.31
N LEU A 363 10.99 -23.29 -13.08
CA LEU A 363 12.18 -22.70 -13.68
C LEU A 363 12.94 -23.76 -14.46
N ASP A 364 13.45 -23.37 -15.63
CA ASP A 364 14.50 -24.10 -16.30
C ASP A 364 15.83 -23.78 -15.59
N ARG A 365 16.46 -24.83 -15.05
CA ARG A 365 17.72 -24.72 -14.33
C ARG A 365 18.89 -24.28 -15.19
N ALA A 366 18.84 -24.53 -16.50
CA ALA A 366 19.90 -24.14 -17.42
C ALA A 366 19.78 -22.67 -17.87
N THR A 367 18.54 -22.19 -18.05
CA THR A 367 18.30 -20.86 -18.63
C THR A 367 17.81 -19.82 -17.61
N GLY A 368 17.39 -20.24 -16.43
CA GLY A 368 16.81 -19.36 -15.40
C GLY A 368 15.46 -18.76 -15.81
N ARG A 369 14.79 -19.33 -16.81
CA ARG A 369 13.52 -18.83 -17.37
C ARG A 369 12.31 -19.61 -16.86
N LEU A 370 11.15 -18.97 -16.89
CA LEU A 370 9.88 -19.62 -16.55
C LEU A 370 9.56 -20.73 -17.56
N ILE A 371 9.13 -21.89 -17.04
CA ILE A 371 8.56 -22.98 -17.83
C ILE A 371 7.06 -23.06 -17.53
N ASP A 372 6.27 -23.31 -18.57
CA ASP A 372 4.83 -23.58 -18.49
C ASP A 372 4.47 -24.83 -17.65
#